data_AF-A0A2A4JPV9-F1
#
_entry.id   AF-A0A2A4JPV9-F1
#
_cell.length_a   1.000
_cell.length_b   1.000
_cell.length_c   1.000
_cell.angle_alpha   90.00
_cell.angle_beta   90.00
_cell.angle_gamma   90.00
#
_symmetry.space_group_name_H-M   'P 1'
#
loop_
_entity.id
_entity.type
_entity.pdbx_description
1 polymer ?
#
loop_
_entity_poly.entity_id
_entity_poly.type
_entity_poly.pdbx_seq_one_letter_code
_entity_poly.pdbx_strand_id
1 'polypeptide(L)'
;MEQLAVSQTEIYDSLVKLLTNIKKDGAERKTIDYCKRKLEILENYWREYQRNHRKCCEVAEFNHVYFTKNCFDKAEEAYLSIKQIINKTMEKLLTANQQEPLPPLVEAGTSNQEGDSSQLRTPQRRDVLEDNKLEGMIKKQTINFRAFMRTVTTIEIEQLQNKWEFDDALKSLQSRWAIIDSLHWDIEGENGNEDVWYQEEFNRYEKMYNNLKKTINSKM
;
A
#
# COMPACT_ATOMS: atom_id res chain seq x y z
N MET A 1 14.20 13.66 -15.78
CA MET A 1 13.07 13.95 -14.88
C MET A 1 11.77 14.16 -15.67
N GLU A 2 11.74 15.03 -16.68
CA GLU A 2 10.52 15.30 -17.49
C GLU A 2 9.84 14.06 -18.10
N GLN A 3 10.61 13.17 -18.74
CA GLN A 3 10.07 11.93 -19.31
C GLN A 3 9.43 11.01 -18.27
N LEU A 4 9.98 10.97 -17.04
CA LEU A 4 9.40 10.19 -15.96
C LEU A 4 8.08 10.83 -15.49
N ALA A 5 8.01 12.16 -15.41
CA ALA A 5 6.79 12.86 -15.05
C ALA A 5 5.66 12.69 -16.08
N VAL A 6 5.99 12.67 -17.37
CA VAL A 6 5.04 12.34 -18.44
C VAL A 6 4.51 10.92 -18.25
N SER A 7 5.41 9.93 -18.10
CA SER A 7 5.01 8.54 -17.87
C SER A 7 4.14 8.37 -16.61
N GLN A 8 4.46 9.08 -15.53
CA GLN A 8 3.62 9.09 -14.32
C GLN A 8 2.21 9.64 -14.60
N THR A 9 2.10 10.67 -15.42
CA THR A 9 0.80 11.24 -15.81
C THR A 9 -0.01 10.23 -16.63
N GLU A 10 0.63 9.54 -17.59
CA GLU A 10 -0.02 8.53 -18.42
C GLU A 10 -0.52 7.32 -17.62
N ILE A 11 0.27 6.86 -16.65
CA ILE A 11 -0.13 5.76 -15.76
C ILE A 11 -1.29 6.21 -14.86
N TYR A 12 -1.24 7.44 -14.33
CA TYR A 12 -2.35 8.00 -13.55
C TYR A 12 -3.64 8.09 -14.36
N ASP A 13 -3.57 8.57 -15.60
CA ASP A 13 -4.73 8.61 -16.50
C ASP A 13 -5.26 7.20 -16.79
N SER A 14 -4.38 6.21 -16.88
CA SER A 14 -4.77 4.81 -17.05
C SER A 14 -5.49 4.26 -15.81
N LEU A 15 -5.06 4.62 -14.60
CA LEU A 15 -5.78 4.30 -13.35
C LEU A 15 -7.18 4.94 -13.33
N VAL A 16 -7.29 6.22 -13.69
CA VAL A 16 -8.58 6.93 -13.74
C VAL A 16 -9.51 6.32 -14.80
N LYS A 17 -8.98 5.93 -15.96
CA LYS A 17 -9.74 5.19 -16.99
C LYS A 17 -10.20 3.83 -16.49
N LEU A 18 -9.33 3.08 -15.79
CA LEU A 18 -9.68 1.80 -15.18
C LEU A 18 -10.84 1.95 -14.19
N LEU A 19 -10.77 2.94 -13.29
CA LEU A 19 -11.84 3.28 -12.36
C LEU A 19 -13.16 3.59 -13.09
N THR A 20 -13.08 4.43 -14.12
CA THR A 20 -14.24 4.83 -14.92
C THR A 20 -14.90 3.63 -15.60
N ASN A 21 -14.10 2.72 -16.16
CA ASN A 21 -14.59 1.52 -16.81
C ASN A 21 -15.29 0.58 -15.81
N ILE A 22 -14.67 0.34 -14.65
CA ILE A 22 -15.27 -0.49 -13.60
C ILE A 22 -16.60 0.11 -13.10
N LYS A 23 -16.70 1.44 -12.99
CA LYS A 23 -17.95 2.10 -12.59
C LYS A 23 -19.04 2.00 -13.66
N LYS A 24 -18.67 2.09 -14.94
CA LYS A 24 -19.62 2.05 -16.07
C LYS A 24 -20.06 0.64 -16.46
N ASP A 25 -19.24 -0.37 -16.21
CA ASP A 25 -19.58 -1.75 -16.55
C ASP A 25 -20.79 -2.22 -15.74
N GLY A 26 -21.75 -2.84 -16.44
CA GLY A 26 -22.96 -3.42 -15.85
C GLY A 26 -22.65 -4.57 -14.89
N ALA A 27 -23.59 -4.87 -14.00
CA ALA A 27 -23.42 -5.88 -12.95
C ALA A 27 -23.15 -7.27 -13.53
N GLU A 28 -23.76 -7.59 -14.67
CA GLU A 28 -23.63 -8.85 -15.40
C GLU A 28 -22.19 -9.11 -15.91
N ARG A 29 -21.41 -8.05 -16.14
CA ARG A 29 -20.00 -8.17 -16.58
C ARG A 29 -19.03 -8.34 -15.41
N LYS A 30 -19.44 -7.96 -14.20
CA LYS A 30 -18.61 -7.97 -12.99
C LYS A 30 -18.61 -9.37 -12.38
N THR A 31 -17.97 -10.31 -13.06
CA THR A 31 -17.74 -11.66 -12.53
C THR A 31 -16.49 -11.69 -11.63
N ILE A 32 -16.27 -12.80 -10.92
CA ILE A 32 -15.04 -13.00 -10.12
C ILE A 32 -13.80 -12.92 -11.03
N ASP A 33 -13.85 -13.56 -12.19
CA ASP A 33 -12.78 -13.53 -13.18
C ASP A 33 -12.50 -12.12 -13.71
N TYR A 34 -13.55 -11.34 -13.97
CA TYR A 34 -13.43 -9.92 -14.29
C TYR A 34 -12.70 -9.16 -13.17
N CYS A 35 -13.10 -9.36 -11.91
CA CYS A 35 -12.48 -8.69 -10.76
C CYS A 35 -10.99 -9.04 -10.65
N LYS A 36 -10.63 -10.32 -10.80
CA LYS A 36 -9.22 -10.78 -10.80
C LYS A 36 -8.40 -10.11 -11.89
N ARG A 37 -8.89 -10.10 -13.14
CA ARG A 37 -8.21 -9.43 -14.26
C ARG A 37 -8.05 -7.93 -14.04
N LYS A 38 -9.05 -7.26 -13.47
CA LYS A 38 -8.96 -5.82 -13.15
C LYS A 38 -7.96 -5.56 -12.02
N LEU A 39 -7.90 -6.43 -11.02
CA LEU A 39 -6.93 -6.33 -9.94
C LEU A 39 -5.50 -6.50 -10.47
N GLU A 40 -5.25 -7.49 -11.33
CA GLU A 40 -3.95 -7.70 -11.96
C GLU A 40 -3.48 -6.48 -12.77
N ILE A 41 -4.37 -5.90 -13.58
CA ILE A 41 -4.07 -4.66 -14.34
C ILE A 41 -3.76 -3.51 -13.38
N LEU A 42 -4.53 -3.36 -12.31
CA LEU A 42 -4.33 -2.34 -11.29
C LEU A 42 -2.95 -2.46 -10.63
N GLU A 43 -2.58 -3.66 -10.20
CA GLU A 43 -1.28 -3.94 -9.56
C GLU A 43 -0.11 -3.69 -10.52
N ASN A 44 -0.26 -4.01 -11.81
CA ASN A 44 0.76 -3.72 -12.82
C ASN A 44 0.97 -2.21 -13.01
N TYR A 45 -0.10 -1.44 -13.14
CA TYR A 45 0.00 0.03 -13.23
C TYR A 45 0.62 0.62 -11.97
N TRP A 46 0.22 0.15 -10.79
CA TRP A 46 0.74 0.66 -9.53
C TRP A 46 2.23 0.36 -9.35
N ARG A 47 2.65 -0.87 -9.64
CA ARG A 47 4.07 -1.27 -9.60
C ARG A 47 4.92 -0.42 -10.54
N GLU A 48 4.42 -0.15 -11.74
CA GLU A 48 5.12 0.72 -12.68
C GLU A 48 5.20 2.17 -12.20
N TYR A 49 4.09 2.70 -11.65
CA TYR A 49 4.03 4.03 -11.05
C TYR A 49 5.06 4.18 -9.92
N GLN A 50 5.12 3.21 -9.01
CA GLN A 50 6.07 3.17 -7.89
C GLN A 50 7.53 3.10 -8.40
N ARG A 51 7.82 2.25 -9.38
CA ARG A 51 9.15 2.16 -10.00
C ARG A 51 9.58 3.50 -10.61
N ASN A 52 8.67 4.17 -11.31
CA ASN A 52 8.95 5.48 -11.90
C ASN A 52 9.12 6.55 -10.82
N HIS A 53 8.38 6.46 -9.71
CA HIS A 53 8.49 7.39 -8.59
C HIS A 53 9.87 7.28 -7.95
N ARG A 54 10.37 6.05 -7.77
CA ARG A 54 11.74 5.79 -7.28
C ARG A 54 12.78 6.51 -8.14
N LYS A 55 12.69 6.38 -9.46
CA LYS A 55 13.57 7.09 -10.40
C LYS A 55 13.42 8.60 -10.30
N CYS A 56 12.19 9.13 -10.16
CA CYS A 56 11.96 10.56 -9.96
C CYS A 56 12.68 11.08 -8.70
N CYS A 57 12.66 10.31 -7.61
CA CYS A 57 13.32 10.65 -6.36
C CYS A 57 14.87 10.58 -6.45
N GLU A 58 15.42 9.78 -7.36
CA GLU A 58 16.87 9.69 -7.59
C GLU A 58 17.41 10.88 -8.40
N VAL A 59 16.64 11.38 -9.37
CA VAL A 59 17.03 12.51 -10.24
C VAL A 59 16.54 13.86 -9.69
N ALA A 60 16.41 13.97 -8.37
CA ALA A 60 15.56 14.93 -7.68
C ALA A 60 15.79 16.40 -8.06
N GLU A 61 14.76 17.00 -8.65
CA GLU A 61 14.48 18.43 -8.60
C GLU A 61 13.20 18.61 -7.79
N PHE A 62 13.31 18.80 -6.47
CA PHE A 62 12.14 18.84 -5.55
C PHE A 62 11.14 19.97 -5.86
N ASN A 63 11.55 20.97 -6.64
CA ASN A 63 10.67 22.04 -7.14
C ASN A 63 9.81 21.61 -8.33
N HIS A 64 10.01 20.40 -8.85
CA HIS A 64 9.25 19.94 -9.99
C HIS A 64 7.76 19.76 -9.64
N VAL A 65 6.91 20.02 -10.64
CA VAL A 65 5.44 19.97 -10.54
C VAL A 65 4.94 18.64 -9.97
N TYR A 66 5.63 17.54 -10.28
CA TYR A 66 5.33 16.21 -9.76
C TYR A 66 5.33 16.15 -8.22
N PHE A 67 6.33 16.77 -7.58
CA PHE A 67 6.48 16.78 -6.13
C PHE A 67 5.61 17.85 -5.48
N THR A 68 5.59 19.07 -6.05
CA THR A 68 4.81 20.19 -5.49
C THR A 68 3.31 19.96 -5.54
N LYS A 69 2.80 19.17 -6.50
CA LYS A 69 1.37 18.81 -6.59
C LYS A 69 1.00 17.51 -5.88
N ASN A 70 1.93 16.89 -5.14
CA ASN A 70 1.75 15.60 -4.47
C ASN A 70 1.15 14.53 -5.42
N CYS A 71 1.70 14.43 -6.63
CA CYS A 71 1.14 13.53 -7.66
C CYS A 71 1.14 12.06 -7.21
N PHE A 72 2.17 11.64 -6.45
CA PHE A 72 2.25 10.29 -5.92
C PHE A 72 1.10 9.98 -4.96
N ASP A 73 0.84 10.85 -3.97
CA ASP A 73 -0.24 10.64 -3.00
C ASP A 73 -1.61 10.55 -3.68
N LYS A 74 -1.85 11.38 -4.72
CA LYS A 74 -3.10 11.32 -5.52
C LYS A 74 -3.24 10.02 -6.29
N ALA A 75 -2.14 9.51 -6.85
CA ALA A 75 -2.14 8.23 -7.56
C ALA A 75 -2.36 7.06 -6.59
N GLU A 76 -1.75 7.11 -5.40
CA GLU A 76 -1.95 6.14 -4.33
C GLU A 76 -3.42 6.09 -3.86
N GLU A 77 -4.03 7.25 -3.64
CA GLU A 77 -5.45 7.34 -3.29
C GLU A 77 -6.35 6.73 -4.36
N ALA A 78 -6.07 7.02 -5.64
CA ALA A 78 -6.80 6.44 -6.76
C ALA A 78 -6.63 4.90 -6.81
N TYR A 79 -5.41 4.40 -6.65
CA TYR A 79 -5.11 2.96 -6.59
C TYR A 79 -5.90 2.28 -5.48
N LEU A 80 -5.83 2.79 -4.25
CA LEU A 80 -6.52 2.23 -3.10
C LEU A 80 -8.04 2.25 -3.28
N SER A 81 -8.58 3.35 -3.83
CA SER A 81 -10.01 3.47 -4.14
C SER A 81 -10.48 2.40 -5.13
N ILE A 82 -9.72 2.18 -6.21
CA ILE A 82 -10.03 1.15 -7.21
C ILE A 82 -9.96 -0.24 -6.58
N LYS A 83 -8.88 -0.54 -5.83
CA LYS A 83 -8.68 -1.82 -5.16
C LYS A 83 -9.84 -2.15 -4.21
N GLN A 84 -10.27 -1.18 -3.43
CA GLN A 84 -11.44 -1.31 -2.55
C GLN A 84 -12.73 -1.60 -3.32
N ILE A 85 -12.97 -0.93 -4.45
CA ILE A 85 -14.17 -1.18 -5.28
C ILE A 85 -14.14 -2.61 -5.83
N ILE A 86 -12.98 -3.07 -6.33
CA ILE A 86 -12.84 -4.42 -6.88
C ILE A 86 -13.08 -5.46 -5.79
N ASN A 87 -12.44 -5.33 -4.63
CA ASN A 87 -12.58 -6.27 -3.52
C ASN A 87 -14.01 -6.33 -2.99
N LYS A 88 -14.66 -5.18 -2.77
CA LYS A 88 -16.08 -5.13 -2.38
C LYS A 88 -17.01 -5.76 -3.41
N THR A 89 -16.69 -5.63 -4.69
CA THR A 89 -17.47 -6.27 -5.75
C THR A 89 -17.28 -7.79 -5.70
N MET A 90 -16.04 -8.26 -5.54
CA MET A 90 -15.72 -9.67 -5.43
C MET A 90 -16.34 -10.34 -4.19
N GLU A 91 -16.30 -9.69 -3.03
CA GLU A 91 -16.96 -10.15 -1.80
C GLU A 91 -18.47 -10.33 -1.98
N LYS A 92 -19.15 -9.38 -2.65
CA LYS A 92 -20.59 -9.47 -2.94
C LYS A 92 -20.92 -10.66 -3.83
N LEU A 93 -20.09 -10.94 -4.84
CA LEU A 93 -20.28 -12.09 -5.73
C LEU A 93 -20.08 -13.41 -5.01
N LEU A 94 -19.07 -13.49 -4.14
CA LEU A 94 -18.81 -14.67 -3.33
C LEU A 94 -19.94 -14.94 -2.32
N THR A 95 -20.51 -13.88 -1.75
CA THR A 95 -21.64 -13.98 -0.80
C THR A 95 -22.95 -14.34 -1.53
N ALA A 96 -23.19 -13.79 -2.72
CA ALA A 96 -24.37 -14.10 -3.53
C ALA A 96 -24.37 -15.57 -4.01
N ASN A 97 -23.20 -16.14 -4.36
CA ASN A 97 -23.09 -17.55 -4.72
C ASN A 97 -23.28 -18.54 -3.55
N GLN A 98 -23.35 -18.06 -2.30
CA GLN A 98 -23.68 -18.89 -1.13
C GLN A 98 -25.17 -18.84 -0.76
N GLN A 99 -25.95 -17.96 -1.38
CA GLN A 99 -27.40 -17.83 -1.21
C GLN A 99 -28.12 -18.22 -2.50
N GLU A 100 -28.05 -19.48 -2.90
CA GLU A 100 -29.03 -20.02 -3.85
C GLU A 100 -30.32 -20.34 -3.07
N PRO A 101 -31.48 -19.74 -3.40
CA PRO A 101 -32.76 -20.14 -2.82
C PRO A 101 -33.14 -21.52 -3.36
N LEU A 102 -33.43 -22.46 -2.46
CA LEU A 102 -34.08 -23.72 -2.80
C LEU A 102 -35.34 -23.47 -3.67
N PRO A 103 -35.61 -24.28 -4.71
CA PRO A 103 -36.79 -24.12 -5.54
C PRO A 103 -38.07 -24.33 -4.72
N PRO A 104 -39.18 -23.62 -5.02
CA PRO A 104 -40.42 -23.77 -4.28
C PRO A 104 -41.07 -25.12 -4.61
N LEU A 105 -41.04 -26.04 -3.64
CA LEU A 105 -41.82 -27.27 -3.68
C LEU A 105 -43.30 -26.95 -3.42
N VAL A 106 -44.12 -27.43 -4.35
CA VAL A 106 -45.57 -27.28 -4.37
C VAL A 106 -46.21 -28.32 -3.42
N GLU A 107 -47.21 -27.85 -2.67
CA GLU A 107 -48.35 -28.57 -2.05
C GLU A 107 -48.20 -29.53 -0.86
N ALA A 108 -48.92 -29.12 0.21
CA ALA A 108 -49.86 -29.89 1.04
C ALA A 108 -49.35 -30.90 2.09
N GLY A 109 -49.78 -30.68 3.36
CA GLY A 109 -50.05 -31.75 4.32
C GLY A 109 -49.47 -31.60 5.74
N THR A 110 -50.29 -31.07 6.64
CA THR A 110 -50.49 -31.47 8.07
C THR A 110 -49.30 -31.81 9.01
N SER A 111 -49.27 -31.06 10.12
CA SER A 111 -49.23 -31.50 11.53
C SER A 111 -47.88 -31.86 12.21
N ASN A 112 -47.53 -30.99 13.17
CA ASN A 112 -46.91 -31.20 14.50
C ASN A 112 -45.83 -32.28 14.69
N GLN A 113 -44.63 -31.86 15.12
CA GLN A 113 -44.08 -32.17 16.45
C GLN A 113 -42.77 -31.43 16.75
N GLU A 114 -42.62 -31.11 18.04
CA GLU A 114 -41.48 -30.51 18.74
C GLU A 114 -40.25 -31.44 18.75
N GLY A 115 -39.05 -30.88 18.92
CA GLY A 115 -37.89 -31.68 19.35
C GLY A 115 -36.53 -31.14 18.93
N ASP A 116 -36.08 -30.14 19.68
CA ASP A 116 -34.74 -29.57 19.85
C ASP A 116 -33.53 -30.25 19.15
N SER A 117 -32.85 -29.45 18.32
CA SER A 117 -31.69 -29.85 17.52
C SER A 117 -30.38 -29.65 18.27
N SER A 118 -29.64 -30.74 18.39
CA SER A 118 -28.24 -30.82 18.77
C SER A 118 -27.37 -29.74 18.11
N GLN A 119 -26.63 -29.03 18.97
CA GLN A 119 -25.61 -28.03 18.63
C GLN A 119 -24.61 -28.56 17.59
N LEU A 120 -24.70 -28.05 16.36
CA LEU A 120 -23.71 -28.22 15.32
C LEU A 120 -22.65 -27.11 15.43
N ARG A 121 -21.40 -27.57 15.50
CA ARG A 121 -20.17 -26.79 15.52
C ARG A 121 -20.11 -25.81 14.33
N THR A 122 -20.01 -24.52 14.62
CA THR A 122 -19.53 -23.49 13.70
C THR A 122 -18.04 -23.68 13.41
N PRO A 123 -17.59 -23.77 12.14
CA PRO A 123 -16.20 -23.55 11.79
C PRO A 123 -15.91 -22.05 11.82
N GLN A 124 -14.84 -21.72 12.53
CA GLN A 124 -14.35 -20.39 12.82
C GLN A 124 -13.86 -19.70 11.53
N ARG A 125 -14.53 -18.61 11.14
CA ARG A 125 -14.05 -17.62 10.17
C ARG A 125 -12.88 -16.85 10.81
N ARG A 126 -11.65 -17.25 10.53
CA ARG A 126 -10.43 -16.44 10.67
C ARG A 126 -9.93 -16.25 9.25
N ASP A 127 -9.86 -15.01 8.74
CA ASP A 127 -8.98 -14.62 7.60
C ASP A 127 -9.29 -13.22 6.99
N VAL A 128 -10.36 -12.50 7.37
CA VAL A 128 -10.72 -11.23 6.67
C VAL A 128 -10.38 -9.95 7.45
N LEU A 129 -9.82 -10.05 8.66
CA LEU A 129 -9.59 -8.87 9.54
C LEU A 129 -8.12 -8.44 9.68
N GLU A 130 -7.14 -9.28 9.33
CA GLU A 130 -5.71 -8.98 9.52
C GLU A 130 -5.12 -8.04 8.44
N ASP A 131 -5.61 -8.12 7.19
CA ASP A 131 -5.12 -7.32 6.05
C ASP A 131 -5.14 -5.79 6.28
N ASN A 132 -6.05 -5.28 7.12
CA ASN A 132 -6.15 -3.82 7.36
C ASN A 132 -5.07 -3.27 8.30
N LYS A 133 -4.51 -4.10 9.18
CA LYS A 133 -3.53 -3.65 10.18
C LYS A 133 -2.15 -3.48 9.56
N LEU A 134 -1.68 -4.50 8.84
CA LEU A 134 -0.41 -4.48 8.12
C LEU A 134 -0.36 -3.31 7.13
N GLU A 135 -1.42 -3.16 6.33
CA GLU A 135 -1.57 -2.05 5.37
C GLU A 135 -1.49 -0.67 6.06
N GLY A 136 -2.08 -0.52 7.25
CA GLY A 136 -1.97 0.71 8.04
C GLY A 136 -0.55 0.98 8.54
N MET A 137 0.18 -0.06 8.94
CA MET A 137 1.56 0.03 9.39
C MET A 137 2.51 0.39 8.24
N ILE A 138 2.33 -0.22 7.06
CA ILE A 138 3.06 0.11 5.84
C ILE A 138 2.86 1.59 5.46
N LYS A 139 1.62 2.09 5.50
CA LYS A 139 1.35 3.53 5.25
C LYS A 139 2.07 4.45 6.23
N LYS A 140 2.02 4.11 7.52
CA LYS A 140 2.74 4.87 8.56
C LYS A 140 4.25 4.86 8.30
N GLN A 141 4.78 3.73 7.84
CA GLN A 141 6.18 3.59 7.51
C GLN A 141 6.59 4.40 6.27
N THR A 142 5.72 4.49 5.24
CA THR A 142 5.90 5.41 4.10
C THR A 142 5.98 6.87 4.55
N ILE A 143 5.22 7.27 5.57
CA ILE A 143 5.32 8.63 6.15
C ILE A 143 6.65 8.80 6.89
N ASN A 144 7.08 7.80 7.68
CA ASN A 144 8.37 7.83 8.36
C ASN A 144 9.54 7.95 7.38
N PHE A 145 9.52 7.19 6.28
CA PHE A 145 10.49 7.30 5.19
C PHE A 145 10.54 8.71 4.59
N ARG A 146 9.40 9.34 4.35
CA ARG A 146 9.35 10.75 3.88
C ARG A 146 9.96 11.71 4.89
N ALA A 147 9.70 11.52 6.20
CA ALA A 147 10.29 12.36 7.24
C ALA A 147 11.82 12.16 7.35
N PHE A 148 12.28 10.92 7.23
CA PHE A 148 13.70 10.59 7.17
C PHE A 148 14.37 11.23 5.94
N MET A 149 13.77 11.14 4.76
CA MET A 149 14.30 11.77 3.56
C MET A 149 14.46 13.28 3.68
N ARG A 150 13.46 13.97 4.24
CA ARG A 150 13.58 15.41 4.52
C ARG A 150 14.77 15.72 5.41
N THR A 151 15.04 14.87 6.38
CA THR A 151 16.19 15.02 7.28
C THR A 151 17.49 14.82 6.51
N VAL A 152 17.60 13.73 5.73
CA VAL A 152 18.77 13.44 4.89
C VAL A 152 19.07 14.59 3.93
N THR A 153 18.05 15.15 3.26
CA THR A 153 18.25 16.26 2.31
C THR A 153 18.61 17.58 2.98
N THR A 154 18.30 17.75 4.27
CA THR A 154 18.62 18.96 5.03
C THR A 154 20.04 18.92 5.60
N ILE A 155 20.60 17.71 5.80
CA ILE A 155 21.96 17.56 6.31
C ILE A 155 22.95 17.84 5.17
N GLU A 156 23.46 19.06 5.13
CA GLU A 156 24.50 19.48 4.20
C GLU A 156 25.89 19.27 4.82
N ILE A 157 26.40 18.04 4.75
CA ILE A 157 27.66 17.63 5.41
C ILE A 157 28.84 18.55 5.08
N GLU A 158 28.91 19.05 3.84
CA GLU A 158 30.00 19.92 3.37
C GLU A 158 29.97 21.32 4.00
N GLN A 159 28.83 21.74 4.57
CA GLN A 159 28.69 23.02 5.26
C GLN A 159 28.93 22.93 6.77
N LEU A 160 28.99 21.72 7.33
CA LEU A 160 29.25 21.51 8.75
C LEU A 160 30.74 21.76 9.03
N GLN A 161 31.04 22.57 10.04
CA GLN A 161 32.41 22.99 10.38
C GLN A 161 32.83 22.52 11.77
N ASN A 162 31.89 22.51 12.71
CA ASN A 162 32.16 22.25 14.11
C ASN A 162 31.69 20.85 14.50
N LYS A 163 32.41 20.21 15.41
CA LYS A 163 32.08 18.88 15.93
C LYS A 163 30.61 18.76 16.41
N TRP A 164 30.10 19.79 17.09
CA TRP A 164 28.72 19.78 17.59
C TRP A 164 27.68 19.74 16.46
N GLU A 165 27.98 20.30 15.29
CA GLU A 165 27.09 20.28 14.12
C GLU A 165 27.01 18.88 13.51
N PHE A 166 28.15 18.18 13.44
CA PHE A 166 28.17 16.77 13.06
C PHE A 166 27.45 15.89 14.08
N ASP A 167 27.67 16.11 15.38
CA ASP A 167 26.99 15.38 16.45
C ASP A 167 25.46 15.61 16.41
N ASP A 168 25.00 16.84 16.15
CA ASP A 168 23.58 17.17 16.03
C ASP A 168 22.94 16.56 14.77
N ALA A 169 23.62 16.64 13.63
CA ALA A 169 23.20 15.99 12.39
C ALA A 169 23.10 14.46 12.57
N LEU A 170 24.09 13.85 13.23
CA LEU A 170 24.11 12.43 13.52
C LEU A 170 22.96 12.02 14.44
N LYS A 171 22.71 12.80 15.50
CA LYS A 171 21.62 12.56 16.45
C LYS A 171 20.26 12.69 15.78
N SER A 172 20.08 13.72 14.94
CA SER A 172 18.87 13.91 14.14
C SER A 172 18.62 12.73 13.22
N LEU A 173 19.66 12.28 12.49
CA LEU A 173 19.59 11.12 11.61
C LEU A 173 19.22 9.83 12.36
N GLN A 174 19.89 9.55 13.47
CA GLN A 174 19.66 8.36 14.31
C GLN A 174 18.25 8.35 14.90
N SER A 175 17.76 9.49 15.38
CA SER A 175 16.42 9.60 15.96
C SER A 175 15.31 9.26 14.95
N ARG A 176 15.48 9.68 13.68
CA ARG A 176 14.55 9.38 12.60
C ARG A 176 14.62 7.92 12.19
N TRP A 177 15.82 7.35 12.10
CA TRP A 177 16.01 5.95 11.77
C TRP A 177 15.43 5.02 12.84
N ALA A 178 15.60 5.33 14.12
CA ALA A 178 15.08 4.49 15.21
C ALA A 178 13.55 4.28 15.15
N ILE A 179 12.80 5.30 14.71
CA ILE A 179 11.34 5.19 14.53
C ILE A 179 11.00 4.24 13.37
N ILE A 180 11.77 4.32 12.28
CA ILE A 180 11.63 3.44 11.12
C ILE A 180 11.96 2.00 11.53
N ASP A 181 13.10 1.79 12.17
CA ASP A 181 13.56 0.47 12.59
C ASP A 181 12.57 -0.21 13.54
N SER A 182 12.07 0.53 14.54
CA SER A 182 11.06 0.02 15.46
C SER A 182 9.79 -0.44 14.74
N LEU A 183 9.24 0.35 13.81
CA LEU A 183 8.03 -0.03 13.10
C LEU A 183 8.27 -1.14 12.08
N HIS A 184 9.50 -1.29 11.57
CA HIS A 184 9.87 -2.40 10.69
C HIS A 184 9.78 -3.74 11.43
N TRP A 185 10.27 -3.83 12.67
CA TRP A 185 10.11 -5.03 13.49
C TRP A 185 8.64 -5.39 13.74
N ASP A 186 7.79 -4.39 13.98
CA ASP A 186 6.36 -4.64 14.13
C ASP A 186 5.73 -5.15 12.82
N ILE A 187 6.17 -4.62 11.67
CA ILE A 187 5.71 -5.04 10.33
C ILE A 187 6.16 -6.48 10.01
N GLU A 188 7.41 -6.82 10.30
CA GLU A 188 7.94 -8.19 10.16
C GLU A 188 7.14 -9.20 10.97
N GLY A 189 6.71 -8.82 12.18
CA GLY A 189 5.87 -9.66 13.05
C GLY A 189 4.47 -9.95 12.50
N GLU A 190 4.00 -9.18 11.51
CA GLU A 190 2.67 -9.28 10.90
C GLU A 190 2.76 -9.74 9.43
N ASN A 191 3.73 -10.59 9.08
CA ASN A 191 4.00 -11.09 7.70
C ASN A 191 4.40 -10.00 6.68
N GLY A 192 4.92 -8.86 7.13
CA GLY A 192 5.39 -7.80 6.23
C GLY A 192 6.60 -8.16 5.36
N ASN A 193 7.24 -9.30 5.59
CA ASN A 193 8.30 -9.83 4.72
C ASN A 193 7.79 -10.29 3.35
N GLU A 194 6.49 -10.59 3.21
CA GLU A 194 5.87 -10.96 1.94
C GLU A 194 5.70 -9.77 1.00
N ASP A 195 5.64 -8.54 1.55
CA ASP A 195 5.62 -7.31 0.76
C ASP A 195 7.03 -6.98 0.24
N VAL A 196 7.36 -7.57 -0.91
CA VAL A 196 8.63 -7.38 -1.61
C VAL A 196 8.93 -5.89 -1.86
N TRP A 197 7.92 -5.08 -2.17
CA TRP A 197 8.11 -3.66 -2.44
C TRP A 197 8.55 -2.93 -1.17
N TYR A 198 7.86 -3.19 -0.07
CA TYR A 198 8.19 -2.63 1.24
C TYR A 198 9.62 -3.00 1.66
N GLN A 199 10.01 -4.26 1.50
CA GLN A 199 11.34 -4.74 1.86
C GLN A 199 12.44 -4.06 1.05
N GLU A 200 12.25 -3.92 -0.28
CA GLU A 200 13.19 -3.17 -1.11
C GLU A 200 13.34 -1.72 -0.65
N GLU A 201 12.22 -1.09 -0.30
CA GLU A 201 12.15 0.31 0.10
C GLU A 201 12.84 0.52 1.45
N PHE A 202 12.60 -0.34 2.44
CA PHE A 202 13.30 -0.35 3.72
C PHE A 202 14.81 -0.49 3.52
N ASN A 203 15.24 -1.51 2.77
CA ASN A 203 16.66 -1.76 2.47
C ASN A 203 17.34 -0.56 1.79
N ARG A 204 16.62 0.16 0.94
CA ARG A 204 17.13 1.38 0.30
C ARG A 204 17.41 2.48 1.33
N TYR A 205 16.45 2.78 2.21
CA TYR A 205 16.64 3.77 3.25
C TYR A 205 17.67 3.36 4.29
N GLU A 206 17.78 2.06 4.59
CA GLU A 206 18.81 1.53 5.49
C GLU A 206 20.21 1.76 4.91
N LYS A 207 20.41 1.48 3.62
CA LYS A 207 21.67 1.79 2.93
C LYS A 207 21.98 3.28 2.99
N MET A 208 21.00 4.14 2.75
CA MET A 208 21.19 5.60 2.85
C MET A 208 21.58 6.04 4.25
N TYR A 209 20.87 5.55 5.28
CA TYR A 209 21.19 5.79 6.69
C TYR A 209 22.61 5.38 7.02
N ASN A 210 22.99 4.14 6.67
CA ASN A 210 24.32 3.60 6.96
C ASN A 210 25.43 4.36 6.24
N ASN A 211 25.21 4.74 4.97
CA ASN A 211 26.18 5.54 4.22
C ASN A 211 26.35 6.93 4.83
N LEU A 212 25.25 7.64 5.07
CA LEU A 212 25.30 8.99 5.64
C LEU A 212 25.90 9.00 7.04
N LYS A 213 25.53 8.02 7.88
CA LYS A 213 26.13 7.82 9.21
C LYS A 213 27.64 7.63 9.10
N LYS A 214 28.14 6.80 8.18
CA LYS A 214 29.58 6.61 7.95
C LYS A 214 30.25 7.91 7.49
N THR A 215 29.64 8.63 6.55
CA THR A 215 30.18 9.90 6.05
C THR A 215 30.28 10.95 7.15
N ILE A 216 29.25 11.13 7.97
CA ILE A 216 29.27 12.07 9.10
C ILE A 216 30.39 11.70 10.08
N ASN A 217 30.47 10.42 10.50
CA ASN A 217 31.52 9.97 11.42
C ASN A 217 32.94 10.08 10.84
N SER A 218 33.10 10.05 9.52
CA SER A 218 34.41 10.21 8.88
C SER A 218 34.92 11.66 8.82
N LYS A 219 34.02 12.63 8.99
CA LYS A 219 34.34 14.08 8.97
C LYS A 219 34.44 14.70 10.36
N MET A 220 34.01 13.98 11.40
CA MET A 220 34.24 14.30 12.82
C MET A 220 35.70 14.10 13.22
#